data_AF-A0A2G4F2E2-F1
#
_entry.id   AF-A0A2G4F2E2-F1
#
_cell.length_a   1.000
_cell.length_b   1.000
_cell.length_c   1.000
_cell.angle_alpha   90.00
_cell.angle_beta   90.00
_cell.angle_gamma   90.00
#
_symmetry.space_group_name_H-M   'P 1'
#
loop_
_entity.id
_entity.type
_entity.pdbx_description
1 polymer ?
#
loop_
_entity_poly.entity_id
_entity_poly.type
_entity_poly.pdbx_seq_one_letter_code
_entity_poly.pdbx_strand_id
1 'polypeptide(L)'
;MDTHQVLEFVDKVVCAKTGKRLNDLQRGIIEGTLKQQKYSEIADTYRLTQGHVKDVGYELLQMLSNAFDEPVDKGNLKSVLARQDNLNISFGNSNIIGYINVCSDRPTAIPDQNQPKTPDFQQAKDEAKIETIGKLRQFGLSDEQIAEVLRLTLEEVQQVDKAL
;
A
#
# COMPACT_ATOMS: atom_id res chain seq x y z
N MET A 1 21.65 -2.26 -3.64
CA MET A 1 20.47 -2.71 -4.40
C MET A 1 20.63 -2.34 -5.86
N ASP A 2 20.23 -3.22 -6.77
CA ASP A 2 20.01 -2.83 -8.18
C ASP A 2 18.72 -2.00 -8.32
N THR A 3 18.55 -1.35 -9.49
CA THR A 3 17.40 -0.46 -9.74
C THR A 3 16.05 -1.16 -9.62
N HIS A 4 15.95 -2.44 -10.03
CA HIS A 4 14.69 -3.17 -9.96
C HIS A 4 14.29 -3.45 -8.52
N GLN A 5 15.23 -3.91 -7.69
CA GLN A 5 15.02 -4.09 -6.25
C GLN A 5 14.60 -2.80 -5.55
N VAL A 6 15.23 -1.67 -5.91
CA VAL A 6 14.83 -0.36 -5.38
C VAL A 6 13.40 -0.02 -5.75
N LEU A 7 13.02 -0.18 -7.02
CA LEU A 7 11.66 0.11 -7.47
C LEU A 7 10.63 -0.79 -6.76
N GLU A 8 10.91 -2.08 -6.58
CA GLU A 8 10.03 -2.99 -5.86
C GLU A 8 9.88 -2.61 -4.38
N PHE A 9 10.98 -2.26 -3.73
CA PHE A 9 10.96 -1.78 -2.34
C PHE A 9 10.11 -0.52 -2.19
N VAL A 10 10.35 0.50 -3.01
CA VAL A 10 9.61 1.76 -2.95
C VAL A 10 8.13 1.53 -3.24
N ASP A 11 7.80 0.69 -4.22
CA ASP A 11 6.42 0.36 -4.57
C ASP A 11 5.69 -0.30 -3.39
N LYS A 12 6.32 -1.26 -2.71
CA LYS A 12 5.76 -1.88 -1.49
C LYS A 12 5.52 -0.85 -0.39
N VAL A 13 6.47 0.03 -0.12
CA VAL A 13 6.36 1.05 0.94
C VAL A 13 5.26 2.04 0.63
N VAL A 14 5.24 2.59 -0.59
CA VAL A 14 4.21 3.53 -1.04
C VAL A 14 2.84 2.88 -0.99
N CYS A 15 2.74 1.62 -1.43
CA CYS A 15 1.46 0.94 -1.47
C CYS A 15 0.94 0.56 -0.07
N ALA A 16 1.82 0.14 0.84
CA ALA A 16 1.45 -0.07 2.24
C ALA A 16 0.92 1.23 2.89
N LYS A 17 1.52 2.39 2.57
CA LYS A 17 1.16 3.68 3.16
C LYS A 17 -0.08 4.33 2.52
N THR A 18 -0.25 4.18 1.20
CA THR A 18 -1.25 4.93 0.42
C THR A 18 -2.37 4.06 -0.17
N GLY A 19 -2.20 2.74 -0.18
CA GLY A 19 -3.05 1.81 -0.91
C GLY A 19 -2.90 1.86 -2.43
N LYS A 20 -1.97 2.68 -2.96
CA LYS A 20 -1.74 2.84 -4.40
C LYS A 20 -0.32 2.38 -4.77
N ARG A 21 -0.21 1.69 -5.91
CA ARG A 21 1.06 1.30 -6.52
C ARG A 21 1.66 2.49 -7.28
N LEU A 22 2.97 2.45 -7.52
CA LEU A 22 3.61 3.43 -8.39
C LEU A 22 3.18 3.22 -9.84
N ASN A 23 2.83 4.29 -10.54
CA ASN A 23 2.61 4.23 -11.99
C ASN A 23 3.95 4.27 -12.76
N ASP A 24 3.89 4.00 -14.06
CA ASP A 24 5.09 3.91 -14.90
C ASP A 24 5.90 5.20 -14.93
N LEU A 25 5.25 6.37 -14.92
CA LEU A 25 5.94 7.66 -14.90
C LEU A 25 6.67 7.87 -13.58
N GLN A 26 6.04 7.55 -12.45
CA GLN A 26 6.66 7.65 -11.13
C GLN A 26 7.87 6.71 -11.01
N ARG A 27 7.74 5.48 -11.53
CA ARG A 27 8.85 4.52 -11.62
C ARG A 27 10.01 5.08 -12.46
N GLY A 28 9.68 5.64 -13.63
CA GLY A 28 10.67 6.29 -14.51
C GLY A 28 11.36 7.48 -13.85
N ILE A 29 10.63 8.26 -13.05
CA ILE A 29 11.21 9.40 -12.31
C ILE A 29 12.19 8.92 -11.23
N ILE A 30 11.86 7.87 -10.49
CA ILE A 30 12.77 7.27 -9.49
C ILE A 30 14.04 6.75 -10.18
N GLU A 31 13.87 5.93 -11.22
CA GLU A 31 14.97 5.36 -11.98
C GLU A 31 15.87 6.44 -12.60
N GLY A 32 15.27 7.41 -13.28
CA GLY A 32 15.98 8.53 -13.90
C GLY A 32 16.73 9.36 -12.85
N THR A 33 16.13 9.60 -11.69
CA THR A 33 16.79 10.32 -10.59
C THR A 33 18.01 9.57 -10.06
N LEU A 34 17.89 8.24 -9.88
CA LEU A 34 19.01 7.39 -9.45
C LEU A 34 20.13 7.33 -10.49
N LYS A 35 19.79 7.46 -11.77
CA LYS A 35 20.71 7.57 -12.92
C LYS A 35 21.20 8.99 -13.19
N GLN A 36 20.86 9.96 -12.33
CA GLN A 36 21.22 11.39 -12.47
C GLN A 36 20.67 12.07 -13.74
N GLN A 37 19.60 11.54 -14.32
CA GLN A 37 18.93 12.15 -15.46
C GLN A 37 18.23 13.45 -15.08
N LYS A 38 18.11 14.35 -16.06
CA LYS A 38 17.31 15.57 -15.98
C LYS A 38 15.84 15.25 -16.27
N TYR A 39 14.92 16.05 -15.73
CA TYR A 39 13.50 15.89 -16.02
C TYR A 39 13.18 16.06 -17.51
N SER A 40 13.99 16.78 -18.28
CA SER A 40 13.86 16.86 -19.73
C SER A 40 14.10 15.51 -20.40
N GLU A 41 15.14 14.77 -20.00
CA GLU A 41 15.47 13.46 -20.57
C GLU A 41 14.41 12.40 -20.23
N ILE A 42 13.85 12.48 -19.02
CA ILE A 42 12.73 11.65 -18.60
C ILE A 42 11.47 12.03 -19.39
N ALA A 43 11.20 13.32 -19.58
CA ALA A 43 10.07 13.79 -20.38
C ALA A 43 10.13 13.31 -21.83
N ASP A 44 11.31 13.31 -22.45
CA ASP A 44 11.51 12.78 -23.81
C ASP A 44 11.16 11.29 -23.89
N THR A 45 11.55 10.51 -22.87
CA THR A 45 11.26 9.06 -22.79
C THR A 45 9.76 8.79 -22.76
N TYR A 46 8.99 9.59 -22.03
CA TYR A 46 7.54 9.43 -21.87
C TYR A 46 6.71 10.28 -22.84
N ARG A 47 7.34 11.06 -23.73
CA ARG A 47 6.70 12.03 -24.64
C ARG A 47 5.82 13.05 -23.90
N LEU A 48 6.28 13.50 -22.74
CA LEU A 48 5.62 14.49 -21.88
C LEU A 48 6.36 15.82 -21.93
N THR A 49 5.80 16.85 -21.29
CA THR A 49 6.54 18.11 -21.09
C THR A 49 7.44 17.99 -19.86
N GLN A 50 8.59 18.66 -19.89
CA GLN A 50 9.47 18.75 -18.71
C GLN A 50 8.73 19.29 -17.48
N GLY A 51 7.81 20.25 -17.66
CA GLY A 51 6.98 20.80 -16.59
C GLY A 51 6.14 19.72 -15.92
N HIS A 52 5.40 18.93 -16.70
CA HIS A 52 4.57 17.86 -16.16
C HIS A 52 5.39 16.79 -15.41
N VAL A 53 6.53 16.38 -15.93
CA VAL A 53 7.43 15.43 -15.23
C VAL A 53 7.97 16.03 -13.93
N LYS A 54 8.27 17.34 -13.91
CA LYS A 54 8.73 18.03 -12.70
C LYS A 54 7.64 18.11 -11.64
N ASP A 55 6.40 18.36 -12.04
CA ASP A 55 5.26 18.42 -11.13
C ASP A 55 5.01 17.05 -10.48
N VAL A 56 4.89 16.01 -11.31
CA VAL A 56 4.75 14.61 -10.83
C VAL A 56 5.95 14.20 -9.97
N GLY A 57 7.17 14.61 -10.35
CA GLY A 57 8.37 14.32 -9.59
C GLY A 57 8.38 14.99 -8.21
N TYR A 58 7.90 16.22 -8.10
CA TYR A 58 7.79 16.92 -6.82
C TYR A 58 6.77 16.24 -5.90
N GLU A 59 5.58 15.91 -6.41
CA GLU A 59 4.55 15.18 -5.67
C GLU A 59 5.05 13.80 -5.21
N LEU A 60 5.80 13.11 -6.07
CA LEU A 60 6.40 11.82 -5.74
C LEU A 60 7.41 11.94 -4.59
N LEU A 61 8.34 12.89 -4.64
CA LEU A 61 9.34 13.09 -3.59
C LEU A 61 8.70 13.47 -2.25
N GLN A 62 7.62 14.28 -2.26
CA GLN A 62 6.84 14.55 -1.05
C GLN A 62 6.17 13.29 -0.50
N MET A 63 5.58 12.47 -1.37
CA MET A 63 4.97 11.21 -0.97
C MET A 63 6.00 10.26 -0.33
N LEU A 64 7.19 10.16 -0.91
CA LEU A 64 8.29 9.39 -0.33
C LEU A 64 8.76 9.96 1.01
N SER A 65 8.77 11.29 1.16
CA SER A 65 9.10 11.91 2.43
C SER A 65 8.16 11.48 3.55
N ASN A 66 6.86 11.49 3.27
CA ASN A 66 5.84 11.04 4.21
C ASN A 66 5.89 9.54 4.48
N ALA A 67 6.28 8.74 3.49
CA ALA A 67 6.34 7.28 3.61
C ALA A 67 7.56 6.82 4.41
N PHE A 68 8.70 7.47 4.23
CA PHE A 68 9.96 7.16 4.93
C PHE A 68 10.15 7.93 6.25
N ASP A 69 9.23 8.84 6.57
CA ASP A 69 9.32 9.75 7.72
C ASP A 69 10.67 10.52 7.74
N GLU A 70 11.15 10.88 6.56
CA GLU A 70 12.46 11.47 6.32
C GLU A 70 12.38 12.40 5.11
N PRO A 71 12.95 13.63 5.14
CA PRO A 71 12.91 14.53 3.99
C PRO A 71 13.56 13.92 2.74
N VAL A 72 12.81 13.81 1.65
CA VAL A 72 13.28 13.30 0.36
C VAL A 72 13.26 14.40 -0.70
N ASP A 73 14.38 14.54 -1.39
CA ASP A 73 14.55 15.40 -2.54
C ASP A 73 15.33 14.65 -3.64
N LYS A 74 15.47 15.29 -4.81
CA LYS A 74 16.15 14.69 -5.96
C LYS A 74 17.62 14.35 -5.66
N GLY A 75 18.32 15.19 -4.91
CA GLY A 75 19.74 15.05 -4.59
C GLY A 75 20.01 14.00 -3.51
N ASN A 76 19.04 13.75 -2.63
CA ASN A 76 19.21 12.86 -1.50
C ASN A 76 18.55 11.48 -1.67
N LEU A 77 17.71 11.29 -2.70
CA LEU A 77 16.91 10.08 -2.91
C LEU A 77 17.72 8.79 -2.78
N LYS A 78 18.89 8.72 -3.43
CA LYS A 78 19.77 7.54 -3.36
C LYS A 78 20.23 7.23 -1.94
N SER A 79 20.59 8.26 -1.17
CA SER A 79 21.07 8.11 0.20
C SER A 79 19.96 7.75 1.18
N VAL A 80 18.75 8.31 1.00
CA VAL A 80 17.56 7.94 1.77
C VAL A 80 17.26 6.46 1.55
N LEU A 81 17.14 6.03 0.30
CA LEU A 81 16.80 4.64 -0.02
C LEU A 81 17.84 3.65 0.52
N ALA A 82 19.13 4.00 0.46
CA ALA A 82 20.18 3.17 1.07
C ALA A 82 20.02 3.05 2.60
N ARG A 83 19.62 4.12 3.31
CA ARG A 83 19.34 4.04 4.76
C ARG A 83 18.13 3.17 5.05
N GLN A 84 17.03 3.39 4.32
CA GLN A 84 15.77 2.67 4.51
C GLN A 84 15.92 1.16 4.21
N ASP A 85 16.75 0.79 3.23
CA ASP A 85 17.11 -0.60 2.95
C ASP A 85 17.94 -1.22 4.08
N ASN A 86 18.95 -0.50 4.61
CA ASN A 86 19.74 -0.98 5.73
C ASN A 86 18.93 -1.11 7.03
N LEU A 87 17.94 -0.23 7.25
CA LEU A 87 16.98 -0.41 8.33
C LEU A 87 16.17 -1.70 8.10
N ASN A 88 15.65 -1.93 6.90
CA ASN A 88 14.91 -3.15 6.60
C ASN A 88 15.74 -4.43 6.81
N ILE A 89 17.05 -4.41 6.49
CA ILE A 89 17.98 -5.55 6.68
C ILE A 89 18.44 -5.70 8.13
N SER A 90 18.71 -4.59 8.84
CA SER A 90 19.11 -4.59 10.26
C SER A 90 17.96 -5.03 11.18
N PHE A 91 16.72 -4.69 10.81
CA PHE A 91 15.50 -5.23 11.43
C PHE A 91 15.13 -6.63 10.93
N GLY A 92 16.10 -7.36 10.34
CA GLY A 92 15.93 -8.65 9.67
C GLY A 92 15.43 -9.83 10.53
N ASN A 93 14.90 -9.61 11.74
CA ASN A 93 14.24 -10.63 12.55
C ASN A 93 13.09 -10.12 13.46
N SER A 94 12.54 -8.91 13.25
CA SER A 94 11.40 -8.46 14.06
C SER A 94 10.49 -7.47 13.33
N ASN A 95 9.32 -7.96 12.93
CA ASN A 95 8.05 -7.24 13.02
C ASN A 95 8.00 -5.79 12.49
N ILE A 96 8.19 -5.61 11.18
CA ILE A 96 7.30 -4.71 10.42
C ILE A 96 6.16 -5.55 9.81
N ILE A 97 5.69 -6.56 10.57
CA ILE A 97 4.39 -7.19 10.39
C ILE A 97 3.39 -6.30 11.14
N GLY A 98 3.11 -5.13 10.57
CA GLY A 98 2.06 -4.22 11.03
C GLY A 98 1.21 -3.67 9.90
N TYR A 99 1.59 -3.93 8.64
CA TYR A 99 0.85 -3.49 7.46
C TYR A 99 0.90 -4.59 6.40
N ILE A 100 0.24 -5.73 6.66
CA ILE A 100 -0.25 -6.56 5.55
C ILE A 100 -1.45 -5.83 4.94
N ASN A 101 -1.22 -4.66 4.37
CA ASN A 101 -2.17 -4.08 3.43
C ASN A 101 -1.85 -4.75 2.09
N VAL A 102 -2.53 -5.85 1.80
CA VAL A 102 -2.50 -6.42 0.45
C VAL A 102 -3.03 -5.36 -0.49
N CYS A 103 -2.13 -4.73 -1.21
CA CYS A 103 -2.46 -3.84 -2.31
C CYS A 103 -3.26 -4.63 -3.33
N SER A 104 -4.58 -4.48 -3.27
CA SER A 104 -5.47 -5.17 -4.18
C SER A 104 -5.42 -4.46 -5.52
N ASP A 105 -4.86 -5.12 -6.53
CA ASP A 105 -4.90 -4.70 -7.93
C ASP A 105 -6.33 -4.81 -8.51
N ARG A 106 -7.35 -4.29 -7.82
CA ARG A 106 -8.70 -4.20 -8.39
C ARG A 106 -8.79 -2.92 -9.20
N PRO A 107 -9.02 -3.00 -10.53
CA PRO A 107 -9.36 -1.82 -11.32
C PRO A 107 -10.64 -1.22 -10.74
N THR A 108 -10.62 0.07 -10.42
CA THR A 108 -11.81 0.81 -10.02
C THR A 108 -12.77 0.86 -11.20
N ALA A 109 -13.69 -0.09 -11.28
CA ALA A 109 -14.85 0.01 -12.16
C ALA A 109 -15.73 1.15 -11.65
N ILE A 110 -15.94 2.15 -12.50
CA ILE A 110 -16.93 3.21 -12.33
C ILE A 110 -18.31 2.53 -12.30
N PRO A 111 -19.15 2.69 -11.25
CA PRO A 111 -20.54 2.27 -11.33
C PRO A 111 -21.36 3.43 -11.89
N ASP A 112 -21.70 3.34 -13.17
CA ASP A 112 -22.83 4.06 -13.75
C ASP A 112 -24.13 3.23 -13.59
N GLN A 113 -25.23 3.96 -13.43
CA GLN A 113 -26.63 3.60 -13.59
C GLN A 113 -27.39 2.89 -12.45
N ASN A 114 -28.34 3.68 -11.91
CA ASN A 114 -29.76 3.36 -11.79
C ASN A 114 -30.17 2.08 -11.02
N GLN A 115 -30.71 2.34 -9.82
CA GLN A 115 -31.61 1.56 -8.93
C GLN A 115 -32.56 0.53 -9.59
N PRO A 116 -33.22 -0.43 -8.87
CA PRO A 116 -33.55 -0.39 -7.42
C PRO A 116 -33.59 -1.72 -6.60
N LYS A 117 -33.76 -1.52 -5.27
CA LYS A 117 -34.37 -2.37 -4.21
C LYS A 117 -33.50 -3.35 -3.40
N THR A 118 -33.31 -2.92 -2.16
CA THR A 118 -33.16 -3.67 -0.91
C THR A 118 -33.88 -5.02 -0.86
N PRO A 119 -33.20 -6.02 -0.27
CA PRO A 119 -33.64 -6.57 1.02
C PRO A 119 -32.53 -6.49 2.09
N ASP A 120 -32.92 -6.06 3.29
CA ASP A 120 -32.21 -5.99 4.58
C ASP A 120 -30.68 -5.89 4.61
N PHE A 121 -30.21 -4.68 4.92
CA PHE A 121 -28.81 -4.30 5.13
C PHE A 121 -28.17 -4.86 6.42
N GLN A 122 -28.91 -5.57 7.28
CA GLN A 122 -28.32 -6.22 8.46
C GLN A 122 -27.87 -7.66 8.20
N GLN A 123 -28.64 -8.46 7.44
CA GLN A 123 -28.37 -9.91 7.32
C GLN A 123 -27.08 -10.22 6.53
N ALA A 124 -26.82 -9.50 5.44
CA ALA A 124 -25.58 -9.66 4.66
C ALA A 124 -24.33 -9.21 5.43
N LYS A 125 -24.49 -8.32 6.41
CA LYS A 125 -23.38 -7.82 7.23
C LYS A 125 -22.94 -8.86 8.27
N ASP A 126 -23.86 -9.70 8.75
CA ASP A 126 -23.56 -10.68 9.78
C ASP A 126 -23.01 -11.98 9.20
N GLU A 127 -23.46 -12.40 8.00
CA GLU A 127 -22.86 -13.54 7.27
C GLU A 127 -21.40 -13.30 6.89
N ALA A 128 -21.07 -12.10 6.37
CA ALA A 128 -19.70 -11.75 6.00
C ALA A 128 -18.75 -11.70 7.22
N LYS A 129 -19.25 -11.32 8.40
CA LYS A 129 -18.49 -11.36 9.65
C LYS A 129 -18.19 -12.79 10.07
N ILE A 130 -19.18 -13.67 10.04
CA ILE A 130 -19.06 -15.08 10.42
C ILE A 130 -18.02 -15.78 9.53
N GLU A 131 -18.10 -15.58 8.21
CA GLU A 131 -17.14 -16.15 7.25
C GLU A 131 -15.71 -15.65 7.52
N THR A 132 -15.56 -14.37 7.84
CA THR A 132 -14.26 -13.76 8.12
C THR A 132 -13.65 -14.30 9.41
N ILE A 133 -14.44 -14.42 10.49
CA ILE A 133 -14.00 -15.00 11.77
C ILE A 133 -13.53 -16.45 11.58
N GLY A 134 -14.30 -17.26 10.82
CA GLY A 134 -13.93 -18.65 10.53
C GLY A 134 -12.61 -18.79 9.77
N LYS A 135 -12.36 -17.93 8.78
CA LYS A 135 -11.09 -17.91 8.05
C LYS A 135 -9.91 -17.52 8.95
N LEU A 136 -10.08 -16.51 9.80
CA LEU A 136 -9.01 -16.06 10.71
C LEU A 136 -8.61 -17.14 11.72
N ARG A 137 -9.58 -17.93 12.21
CA ARG A 137 -9.30 -19.12 13.04
C ARG A 137 -8.54 -20.21 12.28
N GLN A 138 -8.87 -20.46 11.00
CA GLN A 138 -8.09 -21.40 10.17
C GLN A 138 -6.64 -20.95 9.98
N PHE A 139 -6.38 -19.64 10.03
CA PHE A 139 -5.03 -19.09 10.01
C PHE A 139 -4.32 -19.09 11.38
N GLY A 140 -4.96 -19.62 12.43
CA GLY A 140 -4.37 -19.81 13.76
C GLY A 140 -4.41 -18.59 14.68
N LEU A 141 -5.24 -17.59 14.37
CA LEU A 141 -5.45 -16.43 15.25
C LEU A 141 -6.33 -16.80 16.46
N SER A 142 -6.01 -16.25 17.64
CA SER A 142 -6.85 -16.42 18.83
C SER A 142 -8.08 -15.51 18.79
N ASP A 143 -9.12 -15.87 19.53
CA ASP A 143 -10.38 -15.11 19.56
C ASP A 143 -10.18 -13.67 20.07
N GLU A 144 -9.21 -13.43 20.95
CA GLU A 144 -8.84 -12.09 21.42
C GLU A 144 -8.23 -11.24 20.29
N GLN A 145 -7.37 -11.84 19.47
CA GLN A 145 -6.75 -11.17 18.32
C GLN A 145 -7.78 -10.87 17.23
N ILE A 146 -8.72 -11.78 17.02
CA ILE A 146 -9.81 -11.60 16.05
C ILE A 146 -10.74 -10.47 16.50
N ALA A 147 -11.09 -10.42 17.80
CA ALA A 147 -11.89 -9.35 18.38
C ALA A 147 -11.22 -7.98 18.19
N GLU A 148 -9.92 -7.88 18.43
CA GLU A 148 -9.15 -6.65 18.24
C GLU A 148 -9.11 -6.19 16.77
N VAL A 149 -8.82 -7.11 15.84
CA VAL A 149 -8.74 -6.81 14.40
C VAL A 149 -10.08 -6.38 13.82
N LEU A 150 -11.17 -7.02 14.23
CA LEU A 150 -12.52 -6.74 13.74
C LEU A 150 -13.25 -5.66 14.56
N ARG A 151 -12.62 -5.14 15.63
CA ARG A 151 -13.23 -4.23 16.62
C ARG A 151 -14.56 -4.75 17.16
N LEU A 152 -14.58 -6.04 17.45
CA LEU A 152 -15.70 -6.74 18.07
C LEU A 152 -15.40 -7.00 19.55
N THR A 153 -16.42 -7.33 20.33
CA THR A 153 -16.20 -7.86 21.68
C THR A 153 -15.86 -9.34 21.60
N LEU A 154 -15.18 -9.85 22.64
CA LEU A 154 -14.82 -11.27 22.72
C LEU A 154 -16.07 -12.16 22.69
N GLU A 155 -17.16 -11.69 23.29
CA GLU A 155 -18.46 -12.37 23.30
C GLU A 155 -19.10 -12.43 21.90
N GLU A 156 -18.89 -11.42 21.05
CA GLU A 156 -19.38 -11.44 19.66
C GLU A 156 -18.61 -12.45 18.81
N VAL A 157 -17.30 -12.59 19.02
CA VAL A 157 -16.45 -13.58 18.33
C VAL A 157 -16.84 -15.01 18.76
N GLN A 158 -17.10 -15.22 20.04
CA GLN A 158 -17.49 -16.53 20.59
C GLN A 158 -18.95 -16.93 20.26
N GLN A 159 -19.82 -15.97 19.95
CA GLN A 159 -21.22 -16.26 19.59
C GLN A 159 -21.37 -16.89 18.19
N VAL A 160 -20.35 -16.79 17.34
CA VAL A 160 -20.35 -17.41 16.00
C VAL A 160 -20.50 -18.93 16.07
N ASP A 161 -19.98 -19.58 17.12
CA ASP A 161 -20.09 -21.04 17.29
C ASP A 161 -21.49 -21.52 17.71
N LYS A 162 -22.38 -20.60 18.15
CA LYS A 162 -23.76 -20.94 18.56
C LYS A 162 -24.80 -20.84 17.43
N ALA A 163 -24.38 -20.38 16.24
CA ALA A 163 -25.27 -20.19 15.08
C ALA A 163 -25.18 -21.34 14.05
N LEU A 164 -24.46 -22.42 14.36
CA LEU A 164 -24.37 -23.66 13.57
C LEU A 164 -25.21 -24.79 14.19
#